data_AF-A0A523Z187-F1
#
_entry.id   AF-A0A523Z187-F1
#
_cell.length_a   1.000
_cell.length_b   1.000
_cell.length_c   1.000
_cell.angle_alpha   90.00
_cell.angle_beta   90.00
_cell.angle_gamma   90.00
#
_symmetry.space_group_name_H-M   'P 1'
#
loop_
_entity.id
_entity.type
_entity.pdbx_description
1 polymer ?
#
loop_
_entity_poly.entity_id
_entity_poly.type
_entity_poly.pdbx_seq_one_letter_code
_entity_poly.pdbx_strand_id
1 'polypeptide(L)'
;MAVEAQREALAVPPRPRPKREREEEVLVWPELVFIEFISAVLFTITFLIVSVFINAPLLNRANLDLTPNPSKAPWYFLNLQELLLHMDSAWAGVLVPAIALIFFAVIPYIDRSRHMQGLWFGTKYSVRLTVITAIYAMIVSLGLVVFDAGDTTGTERLTRWIPACSEDAVHAAWPCLRDEPG
;
A
#
# COMPACT_ATOMS: atom_id res chain seq x y z
N MET A 1 31.18 -35.83 -1.59
CA MET A 1 31.47 -34.42 -1.93
C MET A 1 30.36 -33.45 -1.49
N ALA A 2 29.15 -33.43 -2.09
CA ALA A 2 28.10 -32.48 -1.65
C ALA A 2 27.48 -32.80 -0.27
N VAL A 3 27.38 -34.08 0.07
CA VAL A 3 26.80 -34.55 1.35
C VAL A 3 27.74 -34.28 2.54
N GLU A 4 29.05 -34.29 2.32
CA GLU A 4 30.04 -33.98 3.37
C GLU A 4 30.07 -32.47 3.67
N ALA A 5 30.01 -31.62 2.65
CA ALA A 5 29.90 -30.17 2.82
C ALA A 5 28.63 -29.76 3.61
N GLN A 6 27.53 -30.50 3.42
CA GLN A 6 26.28 -30.27 4.15
C GLN A 6 26.34 -30.77 5.61
N ARG A 7 27.14 -31.80 5.90
CA ARG A 7 27.42 -32.28 7.27
C ARG A 7 28.33 -31.31 8.04
N GLU A 8 29.32 -30.70 7.38
CA GLU A 8 30.13 -29.63 7.98
C GLU A 8 29.30 -28.38 8.28
N ALA A 9 28.39 -27.99 7.39
CA ALA A 9 27.51 -26.83 7.60
C ALA A 9 26.54 -27.00 8.78
N LEU A 10 26.11 -28.25 9.08
CA LEU A 10 25.28 -28.60 10.24
C LEU A 10 26.07 -28.71 11.55
N ALA A 11 27.40 -28.85 11.49
CA ALA A 11 28.27 -28.98 12.65
C ALA A 11 28.72 -27.63 13.25
N VAL A 12 28.47 -26.52 12.54
CA VAL A 12 28.78 -25.18 13.06
C VAL A 12 27.65 -24.75 14.01
N PRO A 13 27.91 -24.59 15.32
CA PRO A 13 26.90 -24.09 16.23
C PRO A 13 26.44 -22.70 15.76
N PRO A 14 25.14 -22.36 15.89
CA PRO A 14 24.63 -21.05 15.48
C PRO A 14 25.47 -19.99 16.19
N ARG A 15 26.20 -19.18 15.41
CA ARG A 15 27.02 -18.10 15.98
C ARG A 15 26.09 -17.25 16.86
N PRO A 16 26.41 -17.06 18.15
CA PRO A 16 25.60 -16.19 18.98
C PRO A 16 25.52 -14.83 18.30
N ARG A 17 24.32 -14.25 18.27
CA ARG A 17 24.09 -12.93 17.67
C ARG A 17 25.22 -12.00 18.15
N PRO A 18 25.96 -11.33 17.25
CA PRO A 18 26.91 -10.33 17.70
C PRO A 18 26.10 -9.32 18.50
N LYS A 19 26.32 -9.33 19.82
CA LYS A 19 25.73 -8.38 20.74
C LYS A 19 26.34 -7.05 20.31
N ARG A 20 25.52 -6.08 19.89
CA ARG A 20 26.02 -4.70 19.64
C ARG A 20 26.88 -4.34 20.85
N GLU A 21 28.10 -3.89 20.60
CA GLU A 21 28.98 -3.49 21.68
C GLU A 21 28.24 -2.39 22.45
N ARG A 22 28.14 -2.57 23.77
CA ARG A 22 27.45 -1.65 24.69
C ARG A 22 28.00 -0.21 24.58
N GLU A 23 29.16 -0.04 23.97
CA GLU A 23 29.83 1.23 23.70
C GLU A 23 29.20 2.03 22.53
N GLU A 24 28.44 1.39 21.62
CA GLU A 24 27.67 2.06 20.56
C GLU A 24 26.23 2.42 21.00
N GLU A 25 25.80 1.98 22.19
CA GLU A 25 24.44 2.20 22.68
C GLU A 25 24.39 3.45 23.55
N VAL A 26 23.62 4.43 23.08
CA VAL A 26 23.40 5.70 23.79
C VAL A 26 22.22 5.55 24.76
N LEU A 27 22.29 6.24 25.90
CA LEU A 27 21.17 6.29 26.84
C LEU A 27 19.96 7.00 26.23
N VAL A 28 18.80 6.33 26.26
CA VAL A 28 17.53 6.88 25.75
C VAL A 28 17.22 8.24 26.39
N TRP A 29 17.43 8.34 27.69
CA TRP A 29 17.36 9.58 28.44
C TRP A 29 18.78 10.08 28.73
N PRO A 30 19.16 11.31 28.41
CA PRO A 30 18.36 12.40 27.82
C PRO A 30 18.43 12.47 26.29
N GLU A 31 19.33 11.72 25.64
CA GLU A 31 19.76 12.01 24.27
C GLU A 31 18.67 11.76 23.21
N LEU A 32 17.95 10.64 23.28
CA LEU A 32 16.86 10.34 22.33
C LEU A 32 15.62 11.19 22.63
N VAL A 33 15.24 11.28 23.90
CA VAL A 33 14.01 11.98 24.33
C VAL A 33 14.05 13.46 23.98
N PHE A 34 15.21 14.12 24.07
CA PHE A 34 15.32 15.54 23.72
C PHE A 34 15.12 15.78 22.22
N ILE A 35 15.67 14.91 21.36
CA ILE A 35 15.49 14.98 19.90
C ILE A 35 14.03 14.73 19.53
N GLU A 36 13.41 13.70 20.12
CA GLU A 36 11.99 13.40 19.91
C GLU A 36 11.10 14.55 20.36
N PHE A 37 11.38 15.16 21.52
CA PHE A 37 10.66 16.33 22.01
C PHE A 37 10.74 17.52 21.06
N ILE A 38 11.94 17.84 20.55
CA ILE A 38 12.11 18.90 19.54
C ILE A 38 11.31 18.57 18.28
N SER A 39 11.36 17.33 17.80
CA SER A 39 10.58 16.90 16.63
C SER A 39 9.08 17.05 16.87
N ALA A 40 8.58 16.66 18.03
CA ALA A 40 7.17 16.77 18.40
C ALA A 40 6.71 18.23 18.46
N VAL A 41 7.53 19.13 19.03
CA VAL A 41 7.26 20.57 19.05
C VAL A 41 7.23 21.13 17.63
N LEU A 42 8.20 20.77 16.78
CA LEU A 42 8.24 21.21 15.38
C LEU A 42 7.00 20.75 14.62
N PHE A 43 6.64 19.46 14.68
CA PHE A 43 5.44 18.95 14.02
C PHE A 43 4.16 19.60 14.55
N THR A 44 4.06 19.85 15.86
CA THR A 44 2.90 20.53 16.45
C THR A 44 2.77 21.95 15.93
N ILE A 45 3.87 22.71 15.86
CA ILE A 45 3.88 24.05 15.30
C ILE A 45 3.52 24.01 13.80
N THR A 46 4.10 23.08 13.04
CA THR A 46 3.79 22.91 11.61
C THR A 46 2.30 22.63 11.40
N PHE A 47 1.71 21.70 12.15
CA PHE A 47 0.28 21.39 12.03
C PHE A 47 -0.61 22.54 12.50
N LEU A 48 -0.22 23.29 13.53
CA LEU A 48 -0.93 24.51 13.94
C LEU A 48 -0.93 25.56 12.83
N ILE A 49 0.23 25.83 12.23
CA ILE A 49 0.35 26.76 11.09
C ILE A 49 -0.55 26.30 9.95
N VAL A 50 -0.46 25.03 9.54
CA VAL A 50 -1.29 24.46 8.47
C VAL A 50 -2.77 24.57 8.81
N SER A 51 -3.18 24.30 10.06
CA SER A 51 -4.57 24.39 10.50
C SER A 51 -5.13 25.81 10.48
N VAL A 52 -4.30 26.84 10.69
CA VAL A 52 -4.73 28.24 10.64
C VAL A 52 -4.88 28.73 9.21
N PHE A 53 -4.00 28.29 8.30
CA PHE A 53 -4.01 28.74 6.90
C PHE A 53 -4.90 27.90 5.98
N ILE A 54 -5.13 26.62 6.29
CA ILE A 54 -5.92 25.69 5.47
C ILE A 54 -7.20 25.33 6.25
N ASN A 55 -8.32 25.91 5.83
CA ASN A 55 -9.63 25.56 6.38
C ASN A 55 -10.07 24.17 5.91
N ALA A 56 -10.57 23.36 6.83
CA ALA A 56 -11.16 22.07 6.50
C ALA A 56 -12.49 22.28 5.74
N PRO A 57 -12.67 21.71 4.54
CA PRO A 57 -13.95 21.73 3.83
C PRO A 57 -14.92 20.75 4.52
N LEU A 58 -15.63 21.23 5.54
CA LEU A 58 -16.63 20.44 6.26
C LEU A 58 -17.99 20.55 5.57
N LEU A 59 -18.62 19.41 5.30
CA LEU A 59 -20.00 19.35 4.83
C LEU A 59 -20.99 19.64 5.98
N ASN A 60 -22.25 19.90 5.62
CA ASN A 60 -23.35 19.99 6.57
C ASN A 60 -23.51 18.69 7.37
N ARG A 61 -24.26 18.75 8.48
CA ARG A 61 -24.60 17.54 9.25
C ARG A 61 -25.18 16.47 8.35
N ALA A 62 -24.77 15.23 8.61
CA ALA A 62 -25.19 14.08 7.82
C ALA A 62 -26.72 14.00 7.73
N ASN A 63 -27.23 13.92 6.51
CA ASN A 63 -28.63 13.70 6.20
C ASN A 63 -28.73 12.41 5.37
N LEU A 64 -29.60 11.49 5.79
CA LEU A 64 -29.83 10.21 5.09
C LEU A 64 -30.60 10.41 3.78
N ASP A 65 -31.39 11.49 3.68
CA ASP A 65 -32.23 11.77 2.51
C ASP A 65 -31.48 12.50 1.38
N LEU A 66 -30.24 12.91 1.60
CA LEU A 66 -29.45 13.70 0.64
C LEU A 66 -28.00 13.17 0.55
N THR A 67 -27.66 12.55 -0.58
CA THR A 67 -26.28 12.17 -0.89
C THR A 67 -25.53 13.36 -1.50
N PRO A 68 -24.46 13.86 -0.85
CA PRO A 68 -23.72 14.99 -1.37
C PRO A 68 -22.88 14.61 -2.60
N ASN A 69 -22.95 15.43 -3.65
CA ASN A 69 -22.08 15.36 -4.83
C ASN A 69 -21.12 16.58 -4.78
N PRO A 70 -19.79 16.42 -4.61
CA PRO A 70 -18.99 15.19 -4.76
C PRO A 70 -18.72 14.42 -3.45
N SER A 71 -18.86 13.10 -3.50
CA SER A 71 -18.51 12.18 -2.41
C SER A 71 -17.14 11.52 -2.64
N LYS A 72 -16.06 12.32 -2.68
CA LYS A 72 -14.69 11.78 -2.78
C LYS A 72 -14.18 11.36 -1.40
N ALA A 73 -13.57 10.19 -1.32
CA ALA A 73 -12.96 9.70 -0.10
C ALA A 73 -11.62 10.42 0.19
N PRO A 74 -11.08 10.30 1.41
CA PRO A 74 -9.82 10.93 1.81
C PRO A 74 -8.63 10.58 0.89
N TRP A 75 -7.63 11.47 0.84
CA TRP A 75 -6.49 11.40 -0.08
C TRP A 75 -5.65 10.12 0.04
N TYR A 76 -5.54 9.51 1.22
CA TYR A 76 -4.81 8.26 1.42
C TYR A 76 -5.52 7.05 0.79
N PHE A 77 -6.80 7.18 0.44
CA PHE A 77 -7.55 6.21 -0.36
C PHE A 77 -7.65 6.59 -1.83
N LEU A 78 -6.95 7.61 -2.33
CA LEU A 78 -7.06 8.04 -3.72
C LEU A 78 -6.70 6.91 -4.69
N ASN A 79 -5.62 6.17 -4.43
CA ASN A 79 -5.26 5.00 -5.25
C ASN A 79 -6.35 3.91 -5.28
N LEU A 80 -7.06 3.71 -4.16
CA LEU A 80 -8.15 2.72 -4.07
C LEU A 80 -9.41 3.24 -4.78
N GLN A 81 -9.72 4.53 -4.65
CA GLN A 81 -10.84 5.17 -5.36
C GLN A 81 -10.67 5.10 -6.88
N GLU A 82 -9.47 5.36 -7.38
CA GLU A 82 -9.19 5.27 -8.81
C GLU A 82 -9.37 3.84 -9.33
N LEU A 83 -8.94 2.85 -8.52
CA LEU A 83 -9.13 1.44 -8.85
C LEU A 83 -10.62 1.04 -8.87
N LEU A 84 -11.45 1.60 -7.98
CA LEU A 84 -12.89 1.36 -7.97
C LEU A 84 -13.63 2.00 -9.16
N LEU A 85 -13.07 3.05 -9.77
CA LEU A 85 -13.65 3.70 -10.94
C LEU A 85 -13.38 2.94 -12.24
N HIS A 86 -12.30 2.15 -12.29
CA HIS A 86 -11.82 1.50 -13.53
C HIS A 86 -11.85 -0.03 -13.48
N MET A 87 -12.27 -0.65 -12.37
CA MET A 87 -12.29 -2.10 -12.23
C MET A 87 -13.51 -2.58 -11.44
N ASP A 88 -13.90 -3.85 -11.64
CA ASP A 88 -14.97 -4.50 -10.88
C ASP A 88 -14.82 -4.30 -9.36
N SER A 89 -15.94 -3.98 -8.71
CA SER A 89 -15.98 -3.57 -7.30
C SER A 89 -15.41 -4.63 -6.35
N ALA A 90 -15.56 -5.92 -6.65
CA ALA A 90 -15.05 -7.00 -5.81
C ALA A 90 -13.52 -7.13 -5.89
N TRP A 91 -12.97 -6.97 -7.10
CA TRP A 91 -11.53 -6.98 -7.32
C TRP A 91 -10.84 -5.77 -6.70
N ALA A 92 -11.42 -4.58 -6.88
CA ALA A 92 -10.82 -3.32 -6.47
C ALA A 92 -10.93 -3.09 -4.96
N GLY A 93 -12.09 -3.41 -4.37
CA GLY A 93 -12.37 -3.14 -2.97
C GLY A 93 -11.80 -4.17 -2.00
N VAL A 94 -11.80 -5.46 -2.38
CA VAL A 94 -11.51 -6.55 -1.44
C VAL A 94 -10.25 -7.31 -1.83
N LEU A 95 -10.19 -7.81 -3.08
CA LEU A 95 -9.16 -8.78 -3.43
C LEU A 95 -7.76 -8.15 -3.55
N VAL A 96 -7.61 -7.04 -4.27
CA VAL A 96 -6.31 -6.37 -4.44
C VAL A 96 -5.76 -5.87 -3.09
N PRO A 97 -6.53 -5.18 -2.23
CA PRO A 97 -6.06 -4.80 -0.90
C PRO A 97 -5.68 -6.00 -0.03
N ALA A 98 -6.45 -7.09 -0.08
CA ALA A 98 -6.14 -8.31 0.68
C ALA A 98 -4.81 -8.94 0.22
N ILE A 99 -4.57 -9.00 -1.10
CA ILE A 99 -3.29 -9.47 -1.65
C ILE A 99 -2.14 -8.57 -1.19
N ALA A 100 -2.32 -7.25 -1.21
CA ALA A 100 -1.29 -6.31 -0.74
C ALA A 100 -0.95 -6.50 0.75
N LEU A 101 -1.95 -6.71 1.60
CA LEU A 101 -1.74 -6.99 3.02
C LEU A 101 -1.00 -8.32 3.25
N ILE A 102 -1.37 -9.37 2.53
CA ILE A 102 -0.67 -10.67 2.56
C ILE A 102 0.77 -10.48 2.08
N PHE A 103 0.99 -9.75 1.00
CA PHE A 103 2.32 -9.43 0.50
C PHE A 103 3.17 -8.76 1.58
N PHE A 104 2.66 -7.73 2.26
CA PHE A 104 3.37 -7.08 3.37
C PHE A 104 3.66 -8.02 4.54
N ALA A 105 2.73 -8.92 4.86
CA ALA A 105 2.94 -9.94 5.89
C ALA A 105 3.99 -10.99 5.50
N VAL A 106 4.17 -11.24 4.20
CA VAL A 106 5.14 -12.21 3.65
C VAL A 106 6.57 -11.64 3.60
N ILE A 107 6.76 -10.31 3.52
CA ILE A 107 8.07 -9.65 3.47
C ILE A 107 9.10 -10.23 4.47
N PRO A 108 8.82 -10.34 5.79
CA PRO A 108 9.80 -10.85 6.75
C PRO A 108 10.21 -12.32 6.52
N TYR A 109 9.41 -13.10 5.78
CA TYR A 109 9.73 -14.49 5.47
C TYR A 109 10.62 -14.64 4.24
N ILE A 110 10.52 -13.71 3.28
CA ILE A 110 11.34 -13.65 2.06
C ILE A 110 12.68 -12.99 2.36
N ASP A 111 12.69 -11.80 2.97
CA ASP A 111 13.91 -11.09 3.33
C ASP A 111 14.29 -11.33 4.79
N ARG A 112 15.11 -12.35 5.00
CA ARG A 112 15.67 -12.70 6.32
C ARG A 112 17.05 -12.11 6.56
N SER A 113 17.58 -11.38 5.59
CA SER A 113 18.94 -10.83 5.68
C SER A 113 18.96 -9.66 6.67
N ARG A 114 20.05 -9.54 7.43
CA ARG A 114 20.26 -8.40 8.36
C ARG A 114 21.29 -7.40 7.86
N HIS A 115 21.71 -7.54 6.62
CA HIS A 115 22.74 -6.68 6.05
C HIS A 115 22.14 -5.31 5.73
N MET A 116 22.84 -4.24 6.13
CA MET A 116 22.49 -2.84 5.80
C MET A 116 21.15 -2.33 6.36
N GLN A 117 20.66 -2.90 7.47
CA GLN A 117 19.48 -2.38 8.18
C GLN A 117 19.72 -0.94 8.66
N GLY A 118 18.86 -0.01 8.25
CA GLY A 118 18.93 1.40 8.63
C GLY A 118 19.82 2.29 7.73
N LEU A 119 20.53 1.72 6.75
CA LEU A 119 21.24 2.51 5.73
C LEU A 119 20.37 2.67 4.49
N TRP A 120 19.90 3.89 4.24
CA TRP A 120 19.27 4.24 2.97
C TRP A 120 20.23 3.98 1.82
N PHE A 121 19.77 3.20 0.83
CA PHE A 121 20.54 2.83 -0.36
C PHE A 121 21.88 2.12 -0.12
N GLY A 122 22.01 1.33 0.95
CA GLY A 122 23.30 0.71 1.33
C GLY A 122 23.94 -0.23 0.30
N THR A 123 23.17 -0.87 -0.59
CA THR A 123 23.75 -1.75 -1.62
C THR A 123 24.26 -0.94 -2.82
N LYS A 124 25.34 -1.41 -3.47
CA LYS A 124 25.96 -0.77 -4.64
C LYS A 124 24.96 -0.44 -5.76
N TYR A 125 23.87 -1.19 -5.87
CA TYR A 125 22.88 -1.04 -6.95
C TYR A 125 21.54 -0.45 -6.47
N SER A 126 21.39 -0.10 -5.19
CA SER A 126 20.09 0.30 -4.62
C SER A 126 19.47 1.50 -5.32
N VAL A 127 20.26 2.56 -5.53
CA VAL A 127 19.77 3.79 -6.19
C VAL A 127 19.34 3.48 -7.62
N ARG A 128 20.16 2.72 -8.35
CA ARG A 128 19.87 2.35 -9.75
C ARG A 128 18.61 1.50 -9.84
N LEU A 129 18.45 0.52 -8.96
CA LEU A 129 17.26 -0.33 -8.89
C LEU A 129 16.00 0.50 -8.56
N THR A 130 16.10 1.44 -7.61
CA THR A 130 14.98 2.32 -7.23
C THR A 130 14.55 3.21 -8.40
N VAL A 131 15.51 3.80 -9.12
CA VAL A 131 15.20 4.63 -10.29
C VAL A 131 14.60 3.79 -11.42
N ILE A 132 15.16 2.61 -11.71
CA ILE A 132 14.64 1.72 -12.75
C ILE A 132 13.21 1.26 -12.40
N THR A 133 12.97 0.83 -11.17
CA THR A 133 11.64 0.39 -10.73
C THR A 133 10.62 1.53 -10.72
N ALA A 134 11.02 2.74 -10.36
CA ALA A 134 10.15 3.92 -10.43
C ALA A 134 9.76 4.27 -11.88
N ILE A 135 10.73 4.29 -12.80
CA ILE A 135 10.46 4.55 -14.24
C ILE A 135 9.61 3.42 -14.82
N TYR A 136 9.94 2.16 -14.53
CA TYR A 136 9.16 1.01 -14.95
C TYR A 136 7.71 1.10 -14.46
N ALA A 137 7.50 1.37 -13.17
CA ALA A 137 6.16 1.51 -12.60
C ALA A 137 5.39 2.67 -13.25
N MET A 138 6.03 3.80 -13.52
CA MET A 138 5.39 4.95 -14.17
C MET A 138 4.98 4.64 -15.61
N ILE A 139 5.86 4.03 -16.40
CA ILE A 139 5.58 3.67 -17.80
C ILE A 139 4.50 2.60 -17.87
N VAL A 140 4.57 1.56 -17.02
CA VAL A 140 3.58 0.48 -17.00
C VAL A 140 2.22 1.01 -16.55
N SER A 141 2.16 1.83 -15.50
CA SER A 141 0.88 2.40 -15.03
C SER A 141 0.25 3.28 -16.11
N LEU A 142 1.03 4.13 -16.78
CA LEU A 142 0.53 4.96 -17.88
C LEU A 142 0.09 4.11 -19.08
N GLY A 143 0.85 3.07 -19.42
CA GLY A 143 0.49 2.11 -20.48
C GLY A 143 -0.80 1.36 -20.18
N LEU A 144 -1.01 0.92 -18.93
CA LEU A 144 -2.24 0.26 -18.50
C LEU A 144 -3.44 1.20 -18.56
N VAL A 145 -3.29 2.47 -18.14
CA VAL A 145 -4.37 3.48 -18.24
C VAL A 145 -4.74 3.76 -19.69
N VAL A 146 -3.76 3.85 -20.60
CA VAL A 146 -4.03 4.06 -22.03
C VAL A 146 -4.68 2.82 -22.67
N PHE A 147 -4.27 1.62 -22.25
CA PHE A 147 -4.86 0.37 -22.71
C PHE A 147 -6.32 0.22 -22.26
N ASP A 148 -6.61 0.54 -20.99
CA ASP A 148 -7.96 0.54 -20.43
C ASP A 148 -8.88 1.55 -21.13
N ALA A 149 -8.37 2.76 -21.41
CA ALA A 149 -9.07 3.75 -22.21
C ALA A 149 -9.31 3.29 -23.67
N GLY A 150 -8.62 2.25 -24.15
CA GLY A 150 -8.64 1.78 -25.53
C GLY A 150 -9.43 0.49 -25.80
N ASP A 151 -9.64 -0.39 -24.81
CA ASP A 151 -10.27 -1.71 -25.02
C ASP A 151 -11.29 -2.05 -23.93
N THR A 152 -12.49 -1.48 -24.06
CA THR A 152 -13.63 -1.69 -23.14
C THR A 152 -14.41 -2.99 -23.40
N THR A 153 -13.96 -3.88 -24.29
CA THR A 153 -14.80 -5.03 -24.75
C THR A 153 -14.29 -6.42 -24.40
N GLY A 154 -13.00 -6.63 -24.15
CA GLY A 154 -12.42 -7.97 -24.00
C GLY A 154 -12.39 -8.54 -22.58
N THR A 155 -12.23 -7.69 -21.58
CA THR A 155 -11.90 -8.07 -20.19
C THR A 155 -13.12 -8.33 -19.32
N GLU A 156 -14.28 -7.71 -19.61
CA GLU A 156 -15.54 -7.89 -18.86
C GLU A 156 -16.03 -9.35 -18.81
N ARG A 157 -15.66 -10.15 -19.82
CA ARG A 157 -16.10 -11.54 -19.95
C ARG A 157 -15.29 -12.52 -19.07
N LEU A 158 -14.09 -12.16 -18.65
CA LEU A 158 -13.20 -13.04 -17.89
C LEU A 158 -13.44 -12.95 -16.37
N THR A 159 -13.94 -11.81 -15.88
CA THR A 159 -14.12 -11.51 -14.44
C THR A 159 -15.55 -11.70 -13.92
N ARG A 160 -16.52 -12.03 -14.80
CA ARG A 160 -17.94 -12.26 -14.46
C ARG A 160 -18.20 -13.64 -13.81
N TRP A 161 -17.56 -13.91 -12.66
CA TRP A 161 -17.87 -15.06 -11.80
C TRP A 161 -19.13 -14.89 -10.94
N ILE A 162 -19.63 -13.65 -10.85
CA ILE A 162 -20.89 -13.25 -10.22
C ILE A 162 -21.75 -12.74 -11.39
N PRO A 163 -22.89 -13.36 -11.70
CA PRO A 163 -23.71 -12.96 -12.84
C PRO A 163 -24.35 -11.60 -12.56
N ALA A 164 -23.90 -10.55 -13.26
CA ALA A 164 -24.70 -9.35 -13.44
C ALA A 164 -25.78 -9.63 -14.50
N CYS A 165 -27.02 -9.25 -14.22
CA CYS A 165 -28.17 -9.51 -15.10
C CYS A 165 -28.01 -8.82 -16.47
N SER A 166 -28.67 -9.39 -17.48
CA SER A 166 -28.95 -8.68 -18.73
C SER A 166 -29.88 -7.48 -18.46
N GLU A 167 -29.80 -6.44 -19.29
CA GLU A 167 -30.58 -5.19 -19.15
C GLU A 167 -32.11 -5.40 -19.03
N ASP A 168 -32.60 -6.59 -19.40
CA ASP A 168 -34.02 -6.91 -19.53
C ASP A 168 -34.64 -7.58 -18.27
N ALA A 169 -33.88 -7.79 -17.18
CA ALA A 169 -34.36 -8.54 -16.02
C ALA A 169 -35.23 -7.68 -15.07
N VAL A 170 -36.52 -8.02 -14.97
CA VAL A 170 -37.55 -7.25 -14.23
C VAL A 170 -37.61 -7.57 -12.72
N HIS A 171 -36.94 -8.62 -12.24
CA HIS A 171 -37.05 -9.06 -10.84
C HIS A 171 -35.77 -8.82 -10.03
N ALA A 172 -35.84 -7.88 -9.09
CA ALA A 172 -34.79 -7.58 -8.13
C ALA A 172 -34.94 -8.47 -6.88
N ALA A 173 -34.16 -9.54 -6.82
CA ALA A 173 -33.88 -10.30 -5.61
C ALA A 173 -32.53 -11.02 -5.76
N TRP A 174 -31.96 -11.48 -4.65
CA TRP A 174 -30.75 -12.31 -4.62
C TRP A 174 -30.88 -13.43 -5.68
N PRO A 175 -30.08 -13.41 -6.75
CA PRO A 175 -28.65 -13.11 -6.79
C PRO A 175 -28.22 -11.84 -7.56
N CYS A 176 -29.14 -10.92 -7.92
CA CYS A 176 -28.81 -9.73 -8.73
C CYS A 176 -29.15 -8.39 -8.04
N LEU A 177 -28.14 -7.54 -7.84
CA LEU A 177 -28.27 -6.12 -7.46
C LEU A 177 -28.05 -5.27 -8.71
N ARG A 178 -28.94 -4.31 -8.97
CA ARG A 178 -28.88 -3.44 -10.15
C ARG A 178 -27.79 -2.39 -9.96
N ASP A 179 -26.94 -2.21 -10.97
CA ASP A 179 -26.11 -1.02 -11.11
C ASP A 179 -27.01 0.11 -11.63
N GLU A 180 -27.22 1.16 -10.85
CA GLU A 180 -27.89 2.36 -11.38
C GLU A 180 -26.93 3.09 -12.33
N PRO A 181 -27.39 3.53 -13.52
CA PRO A 181 -26.57 4.32 -14.42
C PRO A 181 -26.22 5.66 -13.75
N GLY A 182 -24.94 6.03 -13.84
CA GLY A 182 -24.37 7.23 -13.22
C GLY A 182 -24.99 8.56 -13.67
#